data_AF-A0AAV7W7X7-F1
#
_entry.id   AF-A0AAV7W7X7-F1
#
_cell.length_a   1.000
_cell.length_b   1.000
_cell.length_c   1.000
_cell.angle_alpha   90.00
_cell.angle_beta   90.00
_cell.angle_gamma   90.00
#
_symmetry.space_group_name_H-M   'P 1'
#
loop_
_entity.id
_entity.type
_entity.pdbx_description
1 polymer ?
#
loop_
_entity_poly.entity_id
_entity_poly.type
_entity_poly.pdbx_seq_one_letter_code
_entity_poly.pdbx_strand_id
1 'polypeptide(L)'
;MAGGDLQDSWDAPASTEEFDKRSFRLRRPPSLFFGTSLGRGRPSWPWSLHSGLAARLAWRGEDRQRRETLRQYLLLLQAGLTQHCCCSLNDERGGRSHHELRLHMHHLGRCFSPDCRIIRMKNYKYFFKKRPVRRKTFIVLSTVWLLFALKLLKIERLFSSSGLYLVEPELSNSNIVINKYNVRNSYFLNCSDIYDQDPVAIGKSLEIRRKNIVDLEDEDVVAMTRDCQVYRKIRRYDQKPLSQEELDFPLAYSLVVHKDAINVERLLYAIYSSSNVYCIHYDKKAASTFKAAMENLASCFPNVFIASKLETVIYAHISRLQADINCLSDLKTTTVQWKYAINLCGQDLPLRSNFELVAELKKLNGANMLETVKPSSVKKERFNFRHEVKNDYDYMPSKVNVSKDPPPHNIEMFVGSAYFVLSRLFIDYVLESSVAKYFFAWSKDTFSPDEHFWATLVRIPGVPGEIPRSEADVTDLQSKTRLVKWNYLEEGLYPPCTGEHIRSVCIYGAAELRWLIKYGHWFANKFDSKVDPILIKCLIEKLEDQQREWNILSSDAAFVNRNSTQPSP
;
A
#
# COMPACT_ATOMS: atom_id res chain seq x y z
N MET A 1 19.76 -13.35 -81.28
CA MET A 1 18.63 -14.26 -80.97
C MET A 1 17.93 -13.63 -79.76
N ALA A 2 17.02 -12.68 -80.00
CA ALA A 2 15.56 -12.88 -80.00
C ALA A 2 15.13 -13.56 -78.68
N GLY A 3 14.44 -12.92 -77.73
CA GLY A 3 13.36 -11.93 -77.82
C GLY A 3 12.09 -12.59 -77.27
N GLY A 4 11.32 -11.90 -76.43
CA GLY A 4 9.98 -12.37 -76.04
C GLY A 4 9.49 -11.90 -74.67
N ASP A 5 8.89 -10.72 -74.64
CA ASP A 5 7.87 -10.30 -73.69
C ASP A 5 6.68 -11.27 -73.68
N LEU A 6 5.92 -11.31 -72.58
CA LEU A 6 4.46 -11.32 -72.61
C LEU A 6 3.89 -10.95 -71.23
N GLN A 7 3.19 -9.83 -71.26
CA GLN A 7 2.27 -9.31 -70.26
C GLN A 7 0.87 -9.81 -70.64
N ASP A 8 0.02 -10.16 -69.68
CA ASP A 8 -1.42 -9.88 -69.77
C ASP A 8 -2.15 -10.11 -68.44
N SER A 9 -3.05 -9.16 -68.18
CA SER A 9 -4.05 -9.13 -67.13
C SER A 9 -5.30 -9.94 -67.50
N TRP A 10 -6.15 -10.25 -66.51
CA TRP A 10 -7.58 -9.90 -66.44
C TRP A 10 -8.38 -10.89 -65.57
N ASP A 11 -9.18 -10.28 -64.68
CA ASP A 11 -10.51 -10.65 -64.19
C ASP A 11 -10.80 -11.77 -63.17
N ALA A 12 -11.55 -11.32 -62.16
CA ALA A 12 -12.34 -12.09 -61.20
C ALA A 12 -13.55 -12.78 -61.85
N PRO A 13 -14.19 -13.70 -61.11
CA PRO A 13 -15.58 -13.41 -60.75
C PRO A 13 -15.95 -13.77 -59.31
N ALA A 14 -17.04 -13.15 -58.86
CA ALA A 14 -17.69 -13.31 -57.57
C ALA A 14 -18.67 -14.50 -57.52
N SER A 15 -18.81 -15.11 -56.34
CA SER A 15 -20.00 -15.81 -55.81
C SER A 15 -19.74 -16.13 -54.33
N THR A 16 -20.29 -15.38 -53.35
CA THR A 16 -21.55 -15.60 -52.63
C THR A 16 -21.83 -17.04 -52.20
N GLU A 17 -21.58 -17.32 -50.91
CA GLU A 17 -22.38 -18.24 -50.11
C GLU A 17 -22.42 -17.76 -48.63
N GLU A 18 -23.56 -17.99 -48.01
CA GLU A 18 -24.16 -17.25 -46.90
C GLU A 18 -24.37 -18.19 -45.68
N PHE A 19 -24.69 -17.61 -44.50
CA PHE A 19 -25.12 -18.22 -43.22
C PHE A 19 -24.01 -18.77 -42.28
N ASP A 20 -24.00 -18.57 -40.96
CA ASP A 20 -25.01 -18.10 -39.99
C ASP A 20 -24.28 -17.48 -38.76
N LYS A 21 -24.69 -16.29 -38.29
CA LYS A 21 -24.22 -15.68 -37.03
C LYS A 21 -25.42 -15.46 -36.11
N ARG A 22 -25.61 -16.35 -35.14
CA ARG A 22 -26.54 -16.14 -34.02
C ARG A 22 -25.93 -15.30 -32.91
N SER A 23 -26.70 -14.29 -32.53
CA SER A 23 -26.44 -13.31 -31.48
C SER A 23 -26.62 -13.86 -30.07
N PHE A 24 -25.83 -13.35 -29.12
CA PHE A 24 -26.27 -13.18 -27.72
C PHE A 24 -26.25 -11.70 -27.35
N ARG A 25 -27.44 -11.13 -27.12
CA ARG A 25 -27.66 -9.80 -26.53
C ARG A 25 -27.69 -9.94 -25.00
N LEU A 26 -27.01 -9.06 -24.28
CA LEU A 26 -27.35 -8.73 -22.90
C LEU A 26 -27.65 -7.23 -22.79
N ARG A 27 -28.75 -6.96 -22.07
CA ARG A 27 -29.54 -5.74 -22.01
C ARG A 27 -28.89 -4.66 -21.12
N ARG A 28 -28.98 -3.40 -21.53
CA ARG A 28 -28.90 -2.21 -20.64
C ARG A 28 -30.31 -1.79 -20.22
N PRO A 29 -30.53 -1.27 -19.00
CA PRO A 29 -31.75 -0.53 -18.67
C PRO A 29 -31.58 1.00 -18.87
N PRO A 30 -32.69 1.76 -18.96
CA PRO A 30 -32.75 3.01 -19.72
C PRO A 30 -32.65 4.30 -18.89
N SER A 31 -32.17 5.35 -19.54
CA SER A 31 -32.29 6.75 -19.15
C SER A 31 -33.64 7.33 -19.60
N LEU A 32 -34.37 7.97 -18.68
CA LEU A 32 -35.55 8.78 -18.97
C LEU A 32 -35.13 10.25 -19.20
N PHE A 33 -35.49 10.77 -20.38
CA PHE A 33 -35.46 12.19 -20.74
C PHE A 33 -36.80 12.84 -20.38
N PHE A 34 -36.75 14.07 -19.87
CA PHE A 34 -37.77 15.09 -20.15
C PHE A 34 -37.05 16.37 -20.54
N GLY A 35 -37.36 16.88 -21.74
CA GLY A 35 -36.82 18.12 -22.27
C GLY A 35 -37.77 19.31 -22.03
N THR A 36 -37.20 20.51 -22.15
CA THR A 36 -37.75 21.76 -22.75
C THR A 36 -36.67 22.85 -22.51
N SER A 37 -35.94 23.29 -23.54
CA SER A 37 -36.23 24.35 -24.52
C SER A 37 -35.79 25.77 -24.09
N LEU A 38 -34.99 26.39 -24.97
CA LEU A 38 -34.74 27.82 -25.24
C LEU A 38 -33.66 28.59 -24.44
N GLY A 39 -32.78 29.26 -25.20
CA GLY A 39 -32.14 30.52 -24.79
C GLY A 39 -30.67 30.69 -25.16
N ARG A 40 -30.38 31.48 -26.21
CA ARG A 40 -29.05 31.95 -26.62
C ARG A 40 -28.42 32.88 -25.57
N GLY A 41 -27.09 32.89 -25.50
CA GLY A 41 -26.30 34.05 -25.04
C GLY A 41 -24.97 33.71 -24.37
N ARG A 42 -23.84 34.04 -25.02
CA ARG A 42 -22.59 34.42 -24.33
C ARG A 42 -22.74 35.88 -23.88
N PRO A 43 -22.15 36.31 -22.74
CA PRO A 43 -20.78 36.87 -22.79
C PRO A 43 -19.89 36.65 -21.54
N SER A 44 -18.58 36.82 -21.79
CA SER A 44 -17.43 37.22 -20.94
C SER A 44 -17.50 37.33 -19.38
N TRP A 45 -16.41 36.80 -18.76
CA TRP A 45 -15.70 37.03 -17.46
C TRP A 45 -15.99 38.30 -16.63
N PRO A 46 -15.58 38.44 -15.33
CA PRO A 46 -14.81 37.56 -14.42
C PRO A 46 -15.44 37.39 -12.99
N TRP A 47 -15.02 36.37 -12.21
CA TRP A 47 -15.33 36.30 -10.77
C TRP A 47 -14.06 36.23 -9.92
N SER A 48 -13.87 37.27 -9.13
CA SER A 48 -13.04 37.33 -7.92
C SER A 48 -13.92 37.24 -6.68
N LEU A 49 -13.43 36.58 -5.63
CA LEU A 49 -13.78 36.76 -4.21
C LEU A 49 -15.26 36.62 -3.82
N HIS A 50 -15.70 35.42 -3.43
CA HIS A 50 -16.69 35.20 -2.35
C HIS A 50 -16.78 33.72 -1.94
N SER A 51 -15.86 33.26 -1.09
CA SER A 51 -15.93 31.95 -0.42
C SER A 51 -15.62 32.01 1.09
N GLY A 52 -15.72 33.21 1.70
CA GLY A 52 -15.39 33.44 3.12
C GLY A 52 -16.58 33.56 4.08
N LEU A 53 -17.82 33.79 3.60
CA LEU A 53 -18.98 34.03 4.47
C LEU A 53 -19.81 32.75 4.76
N ALA A 54 -19.88 31.80 3.82
CA ALA A 54 -20.62 30.55 4.00
C ALA A 54 -19.96 29.64 5.06
N ALA A 55 -18.62 29.62 5.11
CA ALA A 55 -17.87 28.87 6.12
C ALA A 55 -18.00 29.46 7.53
N ARG A 56 -18.17 30.78 7.69
CA ARG A 56 -18.32 31.42 9.01
C ARG A 56 -19.72 31.25 9.62
N LEU A 57 -20.75 31.00 8.81
CA LEU A 57 -22.10 30.72 9.29
C LEU A 57 -22.28 29.24 9.66
N ALA A 58 -21.66 28.32 8.91
CA ALA A 58 -21.63 26.89 9.27
C ALA A 58 -20.87 26.64 10.58
N TRP A 59 -19.75 27.32 10.81
CA TRP A 59 -18.96 27.20 12.03
C TRP A 59 -19.67 27.74 13.29
N ARG A 60 -20.49 28.79 13.16
CA ARG A 60 -21.31 29.31 14.29
C ARG A 60 -22.50 28.40 14.62
N GLY A 61 -23.00 27.61 13.66
CA GLY A 61 -24.07 26.63 13.89
C GLY A 61 -23.61 25.42 14.70
N GLU A 62 -22.44 24.86 14.36
CA GLU A 62 -21.87 23.69 15.05
C GLU A 62 -21.42 23.99 16.50
N ASP A 63 -20.94 25.21 16.76
CA ASP A 63 -20.49 25.65 18.09
C ASP A 63 -21.67 25.87 19.07
N ARG A 64 -22.87 26.20 18.55
CA ARG A 64 -24.10 26.28 19.36
C ARG A 64 -24.59 24.89 19.74
N GLN A 65 -24.53 23.94 18.80
CA GLN A 65 -24.99 22.57 19.02
C GLN A 65 -24.08 21.81 20.00
N ARG A 66 -22.75 22.00 19.92
CA ARG A 66 -21.80 21.43 20.90
C ARG A 66 -21.99 21.98 22.32
N ARG A 67 -22.34 23.26 22.48
CA ARG A 67 -22.62 23.87 23.80
C ARG A 67 -23.90 23.34 24.44
N GLU A 68 -24.94 23.08 23.65
CA GLU A 68 -26.20 22.49 24.13
C GLU A 68 -26.00 21.01 24.55
N THR A 69 -25.19 20.25 23.80
CA THR A 69 -24.85 18.85 24.14
C THR A 69 -23.99 18.76 25.41
N LEU A 70 -23.02 19.68 25.60
CA LEU A 70 -22.24 19.77 26.84
C LEU A 70 -23.10 20.18 28.05
N ARG A 71 -24.11 21.05 27.85
CA ARG A 71 -25.09 21.41 28.89
C ARG A 71 -25.94 20.21 29.32
N GLN A 72 -26.40 19.41 28.36
CA GLN A 72 -27.16 18.18 28.65
C GLN A 72 -26.31 17.12 29.35
N TYR A 73 -25.03 16.96 28.98
CA TYR A 73 -24.10 16.06 29.66
C TYR A 73 -23.76 16.52 31.09
N LEU A 74 -23.61 17.84 31.31
CA LEU A 74 -23.39 18.41 32.64
C LEU A 74 -24.62 18.31 33.55
N LEU A 75 -25.83 18.41 33.00
CA LEU A 75 -27.08 18.20 33.74
C LEU A 75 -27.29 16.71 34.13
N LEU A 76 -26.88 15.77 33.27
CA LEU A 76 -26.90 14.33 33.57
C LEU A 76 -25.85 13.95 34.62
N LEU A 77 -24.68 14.60 34.63
CA LEU A 77 -23.66 14.41 35.67
C LEU A 77 -24.05 15.02 37.02
N GLN A 78 -24.87 16.09 37.05
CA GLN A 78 -25.43 16.64 38.28
C GLN A 78 -26.59 15.80 38.85
N ALA A 79 -27.33 15.09 37.99
CA ALA A 79 -28.40 14.18 38.42
C ALA A 79 -27.89 12.83 38.98
N GLY A 80 -26.66 12.42 38.63
CA GLY A 80 -26.04 11.16 39.11
C GLY A 80 -25.41 11.21 40.51
N LEU A 81 -25.45 12.34 41.22
CA LEU A 81 -24.80 12.52 42.54
C LEU A 81 -25.78 12.63 43.72
N THR A 82 -27.08 12.38 43.52
CA THR A 82 -28.06 12.33 44.60
C THR A 82 -28.94 11.10 44.51
N GLN A 83 -28.40 9.93 44.87
CA GLN A 83 -29.14 8.80 45.46
C GLN A 83 -28.18 7.68 45.83
N HIS A 84 -27.78 7.59 47.11
CA HIS A 84 -27.61 6.31 47.83
C HIS A 84 -27.37 6.55 49.34
N CYS A 85 -28.45 6.40 50.11
CA CYS A 85 -28.55 5.97 51.52
C CYS A 85 -30.03 5.51 51.62
N CYS A 86 -30.44 4.28 51.96
CA CYS A 86 -29.90 3.24 52.83
C CYS A 86 -30.36 1.82 52.38
N CYS A 87 -29.55 0.84 52.82
CA CYS A 87 -29.79 -0.57 53.21
C CYS A 87 -31.21 -1.17 53.11
N SER A 88 -31.40 -2.33 52.46
CA SER A 88 -31.19 -3.71 52.95
C SER A 88 -32.27 -4.18 53.93
N LEU A 89 -33.05 -5.20 53.55
CA LEU A 89 -33.28 -6.45 54.32
C LEU A 89 -34.29 -7.38 53.61
N ASN A 90 -33.85 -8.63 53.48
CA ASN A 90 -34.57 -9.91 53.55
C ASN A 90 -35.94 -10.14 52.87
N ASP A 91 -35.92 -11.29 52.18
CA ASP A 91 -36.78 -12.46 52.36
C ASP A 91 -37.80 -12.82 51.28
N GLU A 92 -37.56 -14.04 50.79
CA GLU A 92 -38.50 -15.13 50.56
C GLU A 92 -39.59 -15.08 49.47
N ARG A 93 -39.60 -16.21 48.75
CA ARG A 93 -40.72 -16.90 48.09
C ARG A 93 -41.26 -16.34 46.77
N GLY A 94 -41.01 -17.13 45.74
CA GLY A 94 -42.11 -17.93 45.17
C GLY A 94 -42.69 -17.46 43.84
N GLY A 95 -42.25 -18.14 42.77
CA GLY A 95 -43.15 -18.89 41.89
C GLY A 95 -43.97 -18.16 40.82
N ARG A 96 -43.73 -18.59 39.57
CA ARG A 96 -44.66 -18.66 38.41
C ARG A 96 -45.22 -17.33 37.88
N SER A 97 -45.62 -17.16 36.62
CA SER A 97 -45.41 -17.80 35.31
C SER A 97 -46.27 -16.98 34.31
N HIS A 98 -45.78 -16.80 33.09
CA HIS A 98 -46.52 -16.62 31.83
C HIS A 98 -47.47 -15.43 31.57
N HIS A 99 -47.30 -14.88 30.34
CA HIS A 99 -48.30 -14.29 29.43
C HIS A 99 -49.06 -13.02 29.87
N GLU A 100 -49.49 -12.09 29.01
CA GLU A 100 -49.20 -11.65 27.64
C GLU A 100 -50.04 -10.35 27.47
N LEU A 101 -49.62 -9.48 26.55
CA LEU A 101 -50.45 -8.59 25.72
C LEU A 101 -51.42 -7.52 26.34
N ARG A 102 -51.09 -6.27 25.95
CA ARG A 102 -51.92 -5.24 25.26
C ARG A 102 -52.78 -4.21 26.03
N LEU A 103 -52.64 -3.00 25.49
CA LEU A 103 -53.61 -1.89 25.30
C LEU A 103 -53.68 -0.76 26.34
N HIS A 104 -53.02 0.34 25.95
CA HIS A 104 -53.49 1.73 25.86
C HIS A 104 -54.62 2.27 26.76
N MET A 105 -54.28 3.44 27.33
CA MET A 105 -55.02 4.71 27.36
C MET A 105 -55.78 5.16 28.63
N HIS A 106 -55.45 6.41 29.00
CA HIS A 106 -56.25 7.48 29.62
C HIS A 106 -56.35 7.68 31.16
N HIS A 107 -55.98 8.91 31.52
CA HIS A 107 -56.54 9.85 32.52
C HIS A 107 -56.28 9.71 34.05
N LEU A 108 -55.57 10.74 34.54
CA LEU A 108 -55.93 11.70 35.61
C LEU A 108 -56.85 11.21 36.75
N GLY A 109 -56.38 11.31 38.00
CA GLY A 109 -57.27 11.32 39.15
C GLY A 109 -56.59 11.30 40.53
N ARG A 110 -56.66 12.45 41.21
CA ARG A 110 -56.25 12.80 42.58
C ARG A 110 -56.69 11.83 43.71
N CYS A 111 -55.91 11.82 44.80
CA CYS A 111 -56.32 11.86 46.23
C CYS A 111 -55.12 12.48 47.01
N PHE A 112 -55.12 13.68 47.62
CA PHE A 112 -55.75 14.15 48.89
C PHE A 112 -55.83 13.03 49.95
N SER A 113 -55.37 13.12 51.21
CA SER A 113 -54.79 14.14 52.10
C SER A 113 -54.37 13.38 53.41
N PRO A 114 -54.26 13.98 54.61
CA PRO A 114 -53.11 14.64 55.25
C PRO A 114 -52.62 13.90 56.51
N ASP A 115 -51.42 14.25 57.01
CA ASP A 115 -51.12 14.51 58.43
C ASP A 115 -49.61 14.38 58.69
N CYS A 116 -48.94 15.47 59.06
CA CYS A 116 -48.34 15.56 60.39
C CYS A 116 -47.79 16.96 60.67
N ARG A 117 -48.11 17.45 61.87
CA ARG A 117 -47.84 18.80 62.36
C ARG A 117 -46.42 18.98 62.87
N ILE A 118 -46.01 20.24 62.76
CA ILE A 118 -44.88 20.92 63.36
C ILE A 118 -44.73 20.60 64.86
N ILE A 119 -43.53 20.21 65.29
CA ILE A 119 -43.05 20.45 66.67
C ILE A 119 -41.77 21.26 66.59
N ARG A 120 -41.83 22.44 67.19
CA ARG A 120 -40.72 23.38 67.38
C ARG A 120 -40.22 23.19 68.81
N MET A 121 -38.98 22.74 69.01
CA MET A 121 -38.32 22.83 70.32
C MET A 121 -36.89 23.34 70.21
N LYS A 122 -36.76 24.60 70.65
CA LYS A 122 -35.73 25.24 71.48
C LYS A 122 -34.24 25.01 71.16
N ASN A 123 -33.65 26.14 70.77
CA ASN A 123 -32.23 26.48 70.77
C ASN A 123 -31.48 26.00 72.03
N TYR A 124 -30.38 25.29 71.82
CA TYR A 124 -29.18 25.40 72.63
C TYR A 124 -28.03 25.87 71.75
N LYS A 125 -27.61 27.12 71.94
CA LYS A 125 -26.34 27.63 71.44
C LYS A 125 -25.22 27.02 72.28
N TYR A 126 -24.39 26.18 71.69
CA TYR A 126 -23.03 25.97 72.17
C TYR A 126 -22.04 25.93 70.99
N PHE A 127 -20.95 26.66 71.19
CA PHE A 127 -19.88 26.95 70.25
C PHE A 127 -19.26 25.68 69.63
N PHE A 128 -19.07 25.66 68.30
CA PHE A 128 -17.76 25.45 67.68
C PHE A 128 -17.77 25.91 66.21
N LYS A 129 -17.18 27.08 66.00
CA LYS A 129 -16.89 27.70 64.70
C LYS A 129 -15.61 27.09 64.14
N LYS A 130 -15.56 26.95 62.80
CA LYS A 130 -14.37 26.76 61.93
C LYS A 130 -13.67 25.40 61.97
N ARG A 131 -13.88 24.56 60.93
CA ARG A 131 -12.81 23.75 60.26
C ARG A 131 -13.21 22.94 58.99
N PRO A 132 -14.13 23.35 58.08
CA PRO A 132 -14.36 22.57 56.85
C PRO A 132 -13.28 22.77 55.77
N VAL A 133 -12.62 23.92 55.74
CA VAL A 133 -11.64 24.27 54.69
C VAL A 133 -10.34 23.48 54.85
N ARG A 134 -9.86 23.31 56.10
CA ARG A 134 -8.59 22.63 56.41
C ARG A 134 -8.59 21.14 56.02
N ARG A 135 -9.75 20.49 56.09
CA ARG A 135 -9.91 19.07 55.71
C ARG A 135 -9.94 18.90 54.20
N LYS A 136 -10.61 19.81 53.47
CA LYS A 136 -10.62 19.82 51.99
C LYS A 136 -9.24 20.11 51.41
N THR A 137 -8.51 21.08 51.98
CA THR A 137 -7.13 21.38 51.55
C THR A 137 -6.18 20.22 51.83
N PHE A 138 -6.34 19.51 52.97
CA PHE A 138 -5.52 18.35 53.28
C PHE A 138 -5.80 17.19 52.31
N ILE A 139 -7.06 16.94 51.95
CA ILE A 139 -7.40 15.92 50.95
C ILE A 139 -6.82 16.26 49.58
N VAL A 140 -6.93 17.52 49.13
CA VAL A 140 -6.37 17.96 47.84
C VAL A 140 -4.84 17.88 47.84
N LEU A 141 -4.18 18.28 48.93
CA LEU A 141 -2.73 18.16 49.06
C LEU A 141 -2.30 16.69 49.08
N SER A 142 -3.02 15.83 49.79
CA SER A 142 -2.73 14.39 49.82
C SER A 142 -2.98 13.71 48.47
N THR A 143 -4.01 14.10 47.70
CA THR A 143 -4.23 13.54 46.35
C THR A 143 -3.19 14.05 45.36
N VAL A 144 -2.81 15.32 45.41
CA VAL A 144 -1.72 15.87 44.58
C VAL A 144 -0.39 15.21 44.94
N TRP A 145 -0.12 15.01 46.23
CA TRP A 145 1.09 14.34 46.69
C TRP A 145 1.10 12.85 46.31
N LEU A 146 -0.05 12.17 46.36
CA LEU A 146 -0.20 10.80 45.86
C LEU A 146 0.06 10.74 44.35
N LEU A 147 -0.52 11.64 43.55
CA LEU A 147 -0.28 11.72 42.11
C LEU A 147 1.19 12.03 41.79
N PHE A 148 1.83 12.89 42.57
CA PHE A 148 3.24 13.21 42.43
C PHE A 148 4.14 12.05 42.86
N ALA A 149 3.80 11.34 43.94
CA ALA A 149 4.48 10.14 44.38
C ALA A 149 4.32 8.99 43.38
N LEU A 150 3.14 8.79 42.80
CA LEU A 150 2.89 7.82 41.72
C LEU A 150 3.74 8.15 40.47
N LYS A 151 3.90 9.44 40.17
CA LYS A 151 4.75 9.94 39.07
C LYS A 151 6.25 9.78 39.37
N LEU A 152 6.69 10.01 40.62
CA LEU A 152 8.07 9.85 41.09
C LEU A 152 8.48 8.37 41.22
N LEU A 153 7.56 7.50 41.64
CA LEU A 153 7.78 6.05 41.73
C LEU A 153 7.90 5.37 40.36
N LYS A 154 7.81 6.12 39.24
CA LYS A 154 7.78 5.58 37.88
C LYS A 154 6.87 4.34 37.81
N ILE A 155 5.65 4.38 38.35
CA ILE A 155 4.73 3.24 38.26
C ILE A 155 4.31 2.97 36.80
N GLU A 156 4.52 3.92 35.88
CA GLU A 156 4.52 3.65 34.44
C GLU A 156 5.50 2.53 34.03
N ARG A 157 6.63 2.35 34.75
CA ARG A 157 7.56 1.23 34.55
C ARG A 157 7.06 -0.11 35.10
N LEU A 158 6.13 -0.12 36.06
CA LEU A 158 5.55 -1.37 36.59
C LEU A 158 4.52 -1.99 35.64
N PHE A 159 3.99 -1.23 34.67
CA PHE A 159 3.16 -1.73 33.57
C PHE A 159 3.92 -1.85 32.23
N SER A 160 5.24 -1.70 32.24
CA SER A 160 6.07 -1.55 31.02
C SER A 160 6.62 -2.87 30.48
N SER A 161 5.75 -3.87 30.35
CA SER A 161 5.96 -5.02 29.44
C SER A 161 4.82 -5.16 28.42
N SER A 162 3.77 -4.31 28.51
CA SER A 162 2.53 -4.43 27.74
C SER A 162 2.50 -3.60 26.45
N GLY A 163 3.55 -2.81 26.18
CA GLY A 163 3.59 -1.80 25.12
C GLY A 163 4.51 -2.10 23.93
N LEU A 164 5.16 -3.26 23.90
CA LEU A 164 6.07 -3.67 22.82
C LEU A 164 5.35 -4.64 21.86
N TYR A 165 5.64 -4.53 20.56
CA TYR A 165 5.26 -5.53 19.57
C TYR A 165 6.47 -5.89 18.71
N LEU A 166 6.84 -7.18 18.66
CA LEU A 166 7.91 -7.67 17.81
C LEU A 166 7.33 -8.07 16.45
N VAL A 167 7.88 -7.56 15.36
CA VAL A 167 7.41 -7.92 14.00
C VAL A 167 7.74 -9.39 13.69
N GLU A 168 8.95 -9.84 14.04
CA GLU A 168 9.45 -11.20 13.79
C GLU A 168 9.83 -11.89 15.12
N PRO A 169 8.86 -12.25 15.98
CA PRO A 169 9.17 -12.73 17.33
C PRO A 169 10.03 -14.00 17.35
N GLU A 170 9.92 -14.87 16.34
CA GLU A 170 10.74 -16.08 16.24
C GLU A 170 12.21 -15.76 15.97
N LEU A 171 12.48 -14.82 15.05
CA LEU A 171 13.84 -14.39 14.73
C LEU A 171 14.40 -13.49 15.85
N SER A 172 13.62 -12.52 16.33
CA SER A 172 14.01 -11.59 17.39
C SER A 172 14.35 -12.27 18.72
N ASN A 173 13.82 -13.46 18.99
CA ASN A 173 14.12 -14.23 20.20
C ASN A 173 15.22 -15.29 19.97
N SER A 174 15.74 -15.42 18.76
CA SER A 174 16.67 -16.48 18.38
C SER A 174 18.14 -16.09 18.61
N ASN A 175 19.03 -17.08 18.57
CA ASN A 175 20.47 -16.83 18.70
C ASN A 175 21.15 -16.34 17.41
N ILE A 176 20.41 -16.24 16.30
CA ILE A 176 20.96 -15.86 14.98
C ILE A 176 20.91 -14.35 14.73
N VAL A 177 20.25 -13.58 15.60
CA VAL A 177 20.21 -12.11 15.57
C VAL A 177 21.06 -11.52 16.71
N ILE A 178 21.48 -10.26 16.56
CA ILE A 178 22.29 -9.54 17.54
C ILE A 178 21.37 -8.93 18.61
N ASN A 179 20.34 -8.21 18.16
CA ASN A 179 19.38 -7.52 19.01
C ASN A 179 18.29 -8.50 19.45
N LYS A 180 18.59 -9.25 20.51
CA LYS A 180 17.65 -10.23 21.06
C LYS A 180 16.64 -9.57 21.98
N TYR A 181 15.40 -9.97 21.80
CA TYR A 181 14.31 -9.67 22.71
C TYR A 181 13.95 -10.95 23.49
N ASN A 182 13.47 -10.80 24.72
CA ASN A 182 12.96 -11.91 25.53
C ASN A 182 11.48 -11.68 25.81
N VAL A 183 10.72 -11.39 24.75
CA VAL A 183 9.30 -11.02 24.83
C VAL A 183 8.52 -11.89 23.85
N ARG A 184 7.36 -12.38 24.28
CA ARG A 184 6.38 -12.99 23.39
C ARG A 184 5.28 -11.99 23.09
N ASN A 185 4.87 -11.93 21.83
CA ASN A 185 3.70 -11.14 21.47
C ASN A 185 2.47 -11.73 22.15
N SER A 186 1.67 -10.86 22.78
CA SER A 186 0.44 -11.27 23.49
C SER A 186 -0.76 -11.48 22.56
N TYR A 187 -0.67 -11.07 21.29
CA TYR A 187 -1.77 -11.19 20.32
C TYR A 187 -1.46 -12.26 19.28
N PHE A 188 -2.30 -13.28 19.24
CA PHE A 188 -2.44 -14.13 18.08
C PHE A 188 -3.42 -13.47 17.11
N LEU A 189 -2.99 -13.28 15.86
CA LEU A 189 -3.76 -12.66 14.79
C LEU A 189 -3.73 -13.57 13.57
N ASN A 190 -4.92 -13.98 13.13
CA ASN A 190 -5.13 -14.81 11.96
C ASN A 190 -5.28 -13.92 10.73
N CYS A 191 -4.45 -14.15 9.70
CA CYS A 191 -4.46 -13.33 8.50
C CYS A 191 -5.68 -13.57 7.60
N SER A 192 -6.38 -14.70 7.76
CA SER A 192 -7.69 -14.90 7.15
C SER A 192 -8.73 -13.91 7.69
N ASP A 193 -8.75 -13.67 9.00
CA ASP A 193 -9.69 -12.72 9.62
C ASP A 193 -9.41 -11.28 9.17
N ILE A 194 -8.13 -10.91 9.00
CA ILE A 194 -7.73 -9.61 8.42
C ILE A 194 -8.22 -9.50 6.97
N TYR A 195 -8.03 -10.55 6.17
CA TYR A 195 -8.49 -10.59 4.78
C TYR A 195 -10.02 -10.52 4.69
N ASP A 196 -10.75 -11.20 5.57
CA ASP A 196 -12.20 -11.17 5.60
C ASP A 196 -12.77 -9.86 6.16
N GLN A 197 -11.89 -8.99 6.66
CA GLN A 197 -12.20 -7.71 7.32
C GLN A 197 -13.04 -7.91 8.58
N ASP A 198 -12.73 -8.95 9.37
CA ASP A 198 -13.33 -9.16 10.68
C ASP A 198 -13.07 -7.94 11.60
N PRO A 199 -14.12 -7.30 12.16
CA PRO A 199 -13.96 -6.09 12.96
C PRO A 199 -13.05 -6.26 14.19
N VAL A 200 -13.01 -7.47 14.78
CA VAL A 200 -12.17 -7.74 15.96
C VAL A 200 -10.70 -7.86 15.56
N ALA A 201 -10.41 -8.56 14.46
CA ALA A 201 -9.06 -8.68 13.92
C ALA A 201 -8.50 -7.33 13.47
N ILE A 202 -9.32 -6.50 12.79
CA ILE A 202 -8.95 -5.13 12.42
C ILE A 202 -8.78 -4.25 13.67
N GLY A 203 -9.65 -4.38 14.67
CA GLY A 203 -9.49 -3.69 15.95
C GLY A 203 -8.15 -4.03 16.65
N LYS A 204 -7.77 -5.31 16.64
CA LYS A 204 -6.48 -5.78 17.19
C LYS A 204 -5.28 -5.24 16.40
N SER A 205 -5.35 -5.19 15.06
CA SER A 205 -4.24 -4.62 14.27
C SER A 205 -4.06 -3.12 14.57
N LEU A 206 -5.17 -2.37 14.73
CA LEU A 206 -5.14 -0.97 15.15
C LEU A 206 -4.56 -0.78 16.57
N GLU A 207 -4.82 -1.71 17.49
CA GLU A 207 -4.23 -1.70 18.83
C GLU A 207 -2.72 -1.94 18.77
N ILE A 208 -2.27 -2.88 17.93
CA ILE A 208 -0.84 -3.18 17.72
C ILE A 208 -0.09 -1.96 17.17
N ARG A 209 -0.69 -1.21 16.24
CA ARG A 209 -0.11 0.03 15.69
C ARG A 209 0.13 1.12 16.72
N ARG A 210 -0.58 1.08 17.86
CA ARG A 210 -0.38 2.04 18.98
C ARG A 210 0.75 1.61 19.92
N LYS A 211 1.34 0.44 19.71
CA LYS A 211 2.47 -0.07 20.50
C LYS A 211 3.78 0.42 19.93
N ASN A 212 4.85 0.26 20.71
CA ASN A 212 6.21 0.40 20.21
C ASN A 212 6.55 -0.81 19.32
N ILE A 213 6.51 -0.60 18.01
CA ILE A 213 6.82 -1.64 17.02
C ILE A 213 8.35 -1.76 16.87
N VAL A 214 8.86 -2.91 17.31
CA VAL A 214 10.27 -3.27 17.19
C VAL A 214 10.41 -4.32 16.11
N ASP A 215 11.36 -4.05 15.21
CA ASP A 215 11.67 -4.88 14.07
C ASP A 215 13.17 -5.20 14.09
N LEU A 216 13.63 -6.09 13.22
CA LEU A 216 15.04 -6.39 13.04
C LEU A 216 15.75 -5.21 12.38
N GLU A 217 16.95 -4.89 12.88
CA GLU A 217 17.80 -3.84 12.34
C GLU A 217 18.77 -4.41 11.28
N ASP A 218 19.50 -3.55 10.58
CA ASP A 218 20.41 -3.96 9.50
C ASP A 218 21.47 -4.96 10.00
N GLU A 219 21.98 -4.80 11.22
CA GLU A 219 22.96 -5.70 11.83
C GLU A 219 22.38 -7.08 12.14
N ASP A 220 21.08 -7.18 12.40
CA ASP A 220 20.40 -8.46 12.60
C ASP A 220 20.28 -9.23 11.28
N VAL A 221 20.03 -8.51 10.18
CA VAL A 221 20.03 -9.10 8.83
C VAL A 221 21.43 -9.60 8.48
N VAL A 222 22.49 -8.83 8.77
CA VAL A 222 23.88 -9.28 8.61
C VAL A 222 24.14 -10.56 9.41
N ALA A 223 23.71 -10.59 10.68
CA ALA A 223 23.94 -11.72 11.57
C ALA A 223 23.22 -12.99 11.11
N MET A 224 21.93 -12.88 10.75
CA MET A 224 21.14 -14.05 10.40
C MET A 224 21.52 -14.63 9.04
N THR A 225 22.08 -13.82 8.13
CA THR A 225 22.51 -14.24 6.78
C THR A 225 23.97 -14.70 6.72
N ARG A 226 24.72 -14.63 7.83
CA ARG A 226 26.11 -15.09 7.88
C ARG A 226 26.27 -16.59 7.59
N ASP A 227 25.31 -17.39 8.01
CA ASP A 227 25.20 -18.80 7.66
C ASP A 227 24.01 -19.00 6.73
N CYS A 228 24.28 -19.06 5.43
CA CYS A 228 23.25 -19.16 4.41
C CYS A 228 22.46 -20.47 4.49
N GLN A 229 23.04 -21.57 4.97
CA GLN A 229 22.30 -22.83 5.11
C GLN A 229 21.26 -22.70 6.23
N VAL A 230 21.68 -22.15 7.38
CA VAL A 230 20.79 -21.89 8.51
C VAL A 230 19.71 -20.87 8.14
N TYR A 231 20.10 -19.75 7.52
CA TYR A 231 19.18 -18.71 7.06
C TYR A 231 18.09 -19.27 6.14
N ARG A 232 18.49 -19.96 5.07
CA ARG A 232 17.55 -20.52 4.09
C ARG A 232 16.61 -21.55 4.69
N LYS A 233 17.11 -22.36 5.63
CA LYS A 233 16.31 -23.36 6.34
C LYS A 233 15.28 -22.72 7.28
N ILE A 234 15.69 -21.71 8.05
CA ILE A 234 14.79 -20.99 8.98
C ILE A 234 13.71 -20.24 8.21
N ARG A 235 14.08 -19.54 7.13
CA ARG A 235 13.13 -18.87 6.23
C ARG A 235 12.43 -19.84 5.28
N ARG A 236 12.73 -21.15 5.31
CA ARG A 236 12.07 -22.19 4.49
C ARG A 236 12.10 -21.92 2.98
N TYR A 237 13.19 -21.35 2.46
CA TYR A 237 13.35 -21.13 1.02
C TYR A 237 13.27 -22.44 0.22
N ASP A 238 13.76 -23.54 0.78
CA ASP A 238 13.72 -24.87 0.15
C ASP A 238 12.30 -25.45 0.04
N GLN A 239 11.31 -24.86 0.72
CA GLN A 239 9.91 -25.29 0.70
C GLN A 239 9.04 -24.45 -0.22
N LYS A 240 9.60 -23.43 -0.90
CA LYS A 240 8.83 -22.61 -1.84
C LYS A 240 8.48 -23.47 -3.07
N PRO A 241 7.18 -23.68 -3.37
CA PRO A 241 6.77 -24.56 -4.44
C PRO A 241 7.01 -23.88 -5.80
N LEU A 242 7.30 -24.71 -6.80
CA LEU A 242 7.64 -24.26 -8.14
C LEU A 242 6.99 -25.18 -9.18
N SER A 243 6.19 -24.59 -10.07
CA SER A 243 5.52 -25.32 -11.13
C SER A 243 6.36 -25.37 -12.42
N GLN A 244 6.02 -26.29 -13.32
CA GLN A 244 6.64 -26.35 -14.65
C GLN A 244 6.42 -25.05 -15.44
N GLU A 245 5.24 -24.44 -15.30
CA GLU A 245 4.93 -23.16 -15.96
C GLU A 245 5.85 -22.02 -15.51
N GLU A 246 6.21 -21.99 -14.23
CA GLU A 246 7.15 -21.01 -13.67
C GLU A 246 8.62 -21.31 -14.03
N LEU A 247 8.97 -22.58 -14.22
CA LEU A 247 10.29 -22.98 -14.73
C LEU A 247 10.49 -22.54 -16.20
N ASP A 248 9.44 -22.63 -17.01
CA ASP A 248 9.49 -22.29 -18.44
C ASP A 248 9.34 -20.77 -18.70
N PHE A 249 8.97 -20.01 -17.67
CA PHE A 249 8.75 -18.57 -17.75
C PHE A 249 9.50 -17.78 -16.66
N PRO A 250 10.85 -17.84 -16.62
CA PRO A 250 11.62 -17.15 -15.60
C PRO A 250 11.50 -15.62 -15.72
N LEU A 251 11.51 -14.95 -14.58
CA LEU A 251 11.43 -13.49 -14.44
C LEU A 251 12.75 -12.91 -13.95
N ALA A 252 13.00 -11.65 -14.29
CA ALA A 252 14.13 -10.86 -13.81
C ALA A 252 13.67 -9.70 -12.93
N TYR A 253 14.42 -9.39 -11.88
CA TYR A 253 14.10 -8.31 -10.96
C TYR A 253 15.27 -7.34 -10.79
N SER A 254 15.00 -6.04 -10.92
CA SER A 254 15.90 -4.93 -10.57
C SER A 254 15.45 -4.31 -9.25
N LEU A 255 16.22 -4.50 -8.17
CA LEU A 255 15.89 -4.00 -6.83
C LEU A 255 16.77 -2.79 -6.49
N VAL A 256 16.20 -1.58 -6.57
CA VAL A 256 16.93 -0.34 -6.23
C VAL A 256 16.60 0.07 -4.79
N VAL A 257 17.58 -0.07 -3.89
CA VAL A 257 17.39 -0.01 -2.43
C VAL A 257 18.43 0.89 -1.73
N HIS A 258 18.14 1.39 -0.53
CA HIS A 258 19.08 2.31 0.17
C HIS A 258 19.05 2.28 1.71
N LYS A 259 18.06 1.62 2.34
CA LYS A 259 17.91 1.50 3.80
C LYS A 259 16.91 0.39 4.13
N ASP A 260 16.78 0.08 5.43
CA ASP A 260 15.83 -0.88 6.01
C ASP A 260 16.02 -2.29 5.43
N ALA A 261 17.16 -2.93 5.71
CA ALA A 261 17.55 -4.21 5.13
C ALA A 261 16.51 -5.32 5.36
N ILE A 262 15.80 -5.29 6.50
CA ILE A 262 14.75 -6.27 6.78
C ILE A 262 13.56 -6.15 5.82
N ASN A 263 13.22 -4.95 5.35
CA ASN A 263 12.14 -4.79 4.36
C ASN A 263 12.58 -5.31 2.99
N VAL A 264 13.86 -5.11 2.63
CA VAL A 264 14.43 -5.70 1.40
C VAL A 264 14.46 -7.23 1.49
N GLU A 265 14.81 -7.78 2.66
CA GLU A 265 14.78 -9.21 2.92
C GLU A 265 13.37 -9.79 2.77
N ARG A 266 12.35 -9.14 3.36
CA ARG A 266 10.95 -9.56 3.22
C ARG A 266 10.44 -9.46 1.79
N LEU A 267 10.81 -8.39 1.08
CA LEU A 267 10.48 -8.25 -0.32
C LEU A 267 11.10 -9.41 -1.12
N LEU A 268 12.41 -9.65 -0.99
CA LEU A 268 13.10 -10.75 -1.65
C LEU A 268 12.43 -12.08 -1.31
N TYR A 269 12.15 -12.34 -0.04
CA TYR A 269 11.42 -13.52 0.41
C TYR A 269 10.07 -13.69 -0.28
N ALA A 270 9.29 -12.61 -0.41
CA ALA A 270 7.97 -12.65 -1.03
C ALA A 270 8.00 -12.94 -2.54
N ILE A 271 9.05 -12.48 -3.25
CA ILE A 271 9.17 -12.61 -4.71
C ILE A 271 10.12 -13.74 -5.15
N TYR A 272 10.83 -14.38 -4.22
CA TYR A 272 11.88 -15.35 -4.56
C TYR A 272 11.30 -16.63 -5.18
N SER A 273 11.87 -17.00 -6.33
CA SER A 273 11.77 -18.29 -6.99
C SER A 273 13.17 -18.69 -7.45
N SER A 274 13.50 -19.98 -7.37
CA SER A 274 14.78 -20.50 -7.87
C SER A 274 14.91 -20.47 -9.40
N SER A 275 13.81 -20.28 -10.15
CA SER A 275 13.85 -20.12 -11.61
C SER A 275 14.14 -18.68 -12.06
N ASN A 276 13.84 -17.70 -11.21
CA ASN A 276 13.99 -16.27 -11.50
C ASN A 276 15.43 -15.79 -11.25
N VAL A 277 15.71 -14.53 -11.57
CA VAL A 277 17.00 -13.89 -11.33
C VAL A 277 16.85 -12.47 -10.78
N TYR A 278 17.71 -12.08 -9.84
CA TYR A 278 17.56 -10.87 -9.04
C TYR A 278 18.86 -10.07 -9.01
N CYS A 279 18.79 -8.81 -9.42
CA CYS A 279 19.86 -7.84 -9.26
C CYS A 279 19.50 -6.86 -8.14
N ILE A 280 20.40 -6.69 -7.17
CA ILE A 280 20.28 -5.69 -6.11
C ILE A 280 21.23 -4.54 -6.41
N HIS A 281 20.67 -3.36 -6.60
CA HIS A 281 21.41 -2.12 -6.63
C HIS A 281 21.17 -1.36 -5.32
N TYR A 282 22.11 -1.45 -4.38
CA TYR A 282 22.09 -0.59 -3.20
C TYR A 282 22.77 0.77 -3.47
N ASP A 283 22.28 1.83 -2.83
CA ASP A 283 22.89 3.16 -2.97
C ASP A 283 24.31 3.19 -2.38
N LYS A 284 25.27 3.74 -3.14
CA LYS A 284 26.66 3.94 -2.67
C LYS A 284 26.76 4.75 -1.39
N LYS A 285 25.82 5.65 -1.09
CA LYS A 285 25.83 6.43 0.16
C LYS A 285 25.09 5.76 1.33
N ALA A 286 24.54 4.55 1.14
CA ALA A 286 23.90 3.82 2.22
C ALA A 286 24.88 3.47 3.36
N ALA A 287 24.33 3.23 4.55
CA ALA A 287 25.11 2.82 5.72
C ALA A 287 25.93 1.56 5.44
N SER A 288 27.11 1.44 6.05
CA SER A 288 27.98 0.27 5.84
C SER A 288 27.32 -1.04 6.27
N THR A 289 26.51 -1.02 7.33
CA THR A 289 25.78 -2.19 7.83
C THR A 289 24.67 -2.60 6.88
N PHE A 290 23.91 -1.64 6.31
CA PHE A 290 22.97 -1.90 5.21
C PHE A 290 23.66 -2.58 4.02
N LYS A 291 24.80 -2.06 3.58
CA LYS A 291 25.56 -2.64 2.45
C LYS A 291 25.97 -4.08 2.75
N ALA A 292 26.54 -4.33 3.92
CA ALA A 292 26.92 -5.67 4.36
C ALA A 292 25.71 -6.62 4.39
N ALA A 293 24.53 -6.15 4.81
CA ALA A 293 23.30 -6.94 4.79
C ALA A 293 22.91 -7.33 3.35
N MET A 294 23.01 -6.41 2.39
CA MET A 294 22.69 -6.68 0.99
C MET A 294 23.67 -7.68 0.36
N GLU A 295 24.97 -7.51 0.61
CA GLU A 295 26.01 -8.43 0.15
C GLU A 295 25.79 -9.85 0.70
N ASN A 296 25.53 -9.98 2.01
CA ASN A 296 25.26 -11.27 2.62
C ASN A 296 23.99 -11.92 2.06
N LEU A 297 22.89 -11.15 1.95
CA LEU A 297 21.63 -11.64 1.36
C LEU A 297 21.86 -12.18 -0.05
N ALA A 298 22.56 -11.44 -0.91
CA ALA A 298 22.88 -11.87 -2.27
C ALA A 298 23.71 -13.16 -2.27
N SER A 299 24.73 -13.23 -1.41
CA SER A 299 25.63 -14.40 -1.32
C SER A 299 24.93 -15.71 -0.95
N CYS A 300 23.74 -15.65 -0.34
CA CYS A 300 22.99 -16.84 0.06
C CYS A 300 22.24 -17.53 -1.09
N PHE A 301 22.16 -16.91 -2.27
CA PHE A 301 21.42 -17.45 -3.41
C PHE A 301 22.26 -17.39 -4.69
N PRO A 302 22.27 -18.44 -5.52
CA PRO A 302 23.05 -18.45 -6.75
C PRO A 302 22.47 -17.52 -7.85
N ASN A 303 21.20 -17.14 -7.72
CA ASN A 303 20.45 -16.33 -8.67
C ASN A 303 20.15 -14.91 -8.17
N VAL A 304 20.78 -14.49 -7.07
CA VAL A 304 20.72 -13.12 -6.54
C VAL A 304 22.14 -12.55 -6.55
N PHE A 305 22.31 -11.35 -7.09
CA PHE A 305 23.63 -10.70 -7.14
C PHE A 305 23.54 -9.20 -6.94
N ILE A 306 24.64 -8.59 -6.52
CA ILE A 306 24.79 -7.13 -6.45
C ILE A 306 25.16 -6.60 -7.83
N ALA A 307 24.55 -5.48 -8.22
CA ALA A 307 24.86 -4.82 -9.49
C ALA A 307 26.38 -4.53 -9.59
N SER A 308 26.97 -4.81 -10.75
CA SER A 308 28.38 -4.59 -11.05
C SER A 308 28.77 -3.11 -11.00
N LYS A 309 27.78 -2.22 -11.21
CA LYS A 309 27.91 -0.77 -11.11
C LYS A 309 26.86 -0.22 -10.16
N LEU A 310 27.33 0.40 -9.08
CA LEU A 310 26.50 1.06 -8.10
C LEU A 310 26.57 2.58 -8.27
N GLU A 311 25.44 3.25 -8.12
CA GLU A 311 25.28 4.70 -8.20
C GLU A 311 25.08 5.32 -6.82
N THR A 312 25.51 6.57 -6.66
CA THR A 312 25.05 7.43 -5.56
C THR A 312 23.72 8.05 -5.98
N VAL A 313 22.61 7.55 -5.46
CA VAL A 313 21.28 7.92 -5.97
C VAL A 313 20.80 9.23 -5.35
N ILE A 314 20.67 10.26 -6.19
CA ILE A 314 20.09 11.56 -5.83
C ILE A 314 18.62 11.60 -6.25
N TYR A 315 17.74 12.16 -5.41
CA TYR A 315 16.32 12.22 -5.69
C TYR A 315 16.05 13.09 -6.95
N ALA A 316 15.15 12.63 -7.83
CA ALA A 316 14.82 13.26 -9.10
C ALA A 316 15.99 13.47 -10.09
N HIS A 317 17.14 12.83 -9.85
CA HIS A 317 18.32 12.90 -10.71
C HIS A 317 18.46 11.64 -11.58
N ILE A 318 19.21 11.74 -12.67
CA ILE A 318 19.48 10.62 -13.61
C ILE A 318 20.07 9.39 -12.93
N SER A 319 20.77 9.55 -11.81
CA SER A 319 21.29 8.43 -11.01
C SER A 319 20.24 7.40 -10.63
N ARG A 320 18.97 7.79 -10.43
CA ARG A 320 17.88 6.84 -10.15
C ARG A 320 17.60 5.95 -11.36
N LEU A 321 17.55 6.54 -12.55
CA LEU A 321 17.36 5.80 -13.80
C LEU A 321 18.58 4.92 -14.13
N GLN A 322 19.80 5.46 -13.94
CA GLN A 322 21.05 4.75 -14.16
C GLN A 322 21.17 3.49 -13.29
N ALA A 323 20.69 3.53 -12.04
CA ALA A 323 20.67 2.37 -11.15
C ALA A 323 19.88 1.19 -11.75
N ASP A 324 18.71 1.44 -12.34
CA ASP A 324 17.94 0.40 -13.04
C ASP A 324 18.67 -0.07 -14.30
N ILE A 325 19.24 0.83 -15.10
CA ILE A 325 19.99 0.46 -16.31
C ILE A 325 21.19 -0.43 -15.98
N ASN A 326 21.90 -0.16 -14.88
CA ASN A 326 23.00 -0.98 -14.41
C ASN A 326 22.53 -2.41 -14.10
N CYS A 327 21.45 -2.55 -13.33
CA CYS A 327 20.89 -3.87 -13.04
C CYS A 327 20.38 -4.58 -14.30
N LEU A 328 19.66 -3.89 -15.18
CA LEU A 328 19.17 -4.46 -16.45
C LEU A 328 20.32 -4.94 -17.33
N SER A 329 21.43 -4.21 -17.37
CA SER A 329 22.65 -4.62 -18.09
C SER A 329 23.20 -5.94 -17.54
N ASP A 330 23.35 -6.06 -16.21
CA ASP A 330 23.89 -7.28 -15.59
C ASP A 330 22.92 -8.46 -15.71
N LEU A 331 21.60 -8.23 -15.60
CA LEU A 331 20.59 -9.26 -15.78
C LEU A 331 20.68 -9.88 -17.19
N LYS A 332 21.10 -9.11 -18.20
CA LYS A 332 21.29 -9.61 -19.57
C LYS A 332 22.53 -10.47 -19.75
N THR A 333 23.52 -10.38 -18.88
CA THR A 333 24.72 -11.24 -18.92
C THR A 333 24.49 -12.58 -18.24
N THR A 334 23.36 -12.76 -17.55
CA THR A 334 23.01 -14.02 -16.89
C THR A 334 22.66 -15.12 -17.91
N THR A 335 22.89 -16.38 -17.55
CA THR A 335 22.55 -17.54 -18.40
C THR A 335 21.04 -17.81 -18.44
N VAL A 336 20.30 -17.31 -17.44
CA VAL A 336 18.85 -17.47 -17.33
C VAL A 336 18.15 -16.73 -18.47
N GLN A 337 17.35 -17.45 -19.26
CA GLN A 337 16.59 -16.89 -20.39
C GLN A 337 15.24 -16.31 -19.92
N TRP A 338 15.31 -15.37 -18.98
CA TRP A 338 14.14 -14.69 -18.41
C TRP A 338 13.32 -13.94 -19.48
N LYS A 339 12.03 -13.73 -19.22
CA LYS A 339 11.06 -13.20 -20.21
C LYS A 339 10.75 -11.73 -20.03
N TYR A 340 10.57 -11.32 -18.77
CA TYR A 340 10.29 -9.95 -18.38
C TYR A 340 11.19 -9.51 -17.24
N ALA A 341 11.60 -8.24 -17.25
CA ALA A 341 12.21 -7.59 -16.09
C ALA A 341 11.21 -6.67 -15.39
N ILE A 342 11.26 -6.68 -14.06
CA ILE A 342 10.39 -5.92 -13.17
C ILE A 342 11.29 -5.13 -12.22
N ASN A 343 11.12 -3.80 -12.14
CA ASN A 343 11.86 -3.03 -11.16
C ASN A 343 11.03 -2.75 -9.90
N LEU A 344 11.68 -2.87 -8.74
CA LEU A 344 11.09 -2.66 -7.43
C LEU A 344 12.02 -1.79 -6.56
N CYS A 345 11.46 -1.17 -5.53
CA CYS A 345 12.18 -0.50 -4.47
C CYS A 345 11.95 -1.20 -3.12
N GLY A 346 12.74 -0.84 -2.09
CA GLY A 346 12.70 -1.51 -0.79
C GLY A 346 11.41 -1.36 0.03
N GLN A 347 10.42 -0.58 -0.44
CA GLN A 347 9.11 -0.42 0.20
C GLN A 347 7.95 -0.98 -0.65
N ASP A 348 8.28 -1.75 -1.68
CA ASP A 348 7.30 -2.47 -2.49
C ASP A 348 7.00 -3.85 -1.91
N LEU A 349 5.80 -4.36 -2.16
CA LEU A 349 5.47 -5.78 -2.00
C LEU A 349 4.62 -6.27 -3.18
N PRO A 350 4.71 -7.57 -3.51
CA PRO A 350 3.83 -8.19 -4.50
C PRO A 350 2.38 -8.21 -4.02
N LEU A 351 1.46 -8.23 -4.98
CA LEU A 351 0.02 -8.46 -4.80
C LEU A 351 -0.45 -9.75 -5.48
N ARG A 352 0.48 -10.49 -6.11
CA ARG A 352 0.24 -11.75 -6.80
C ARG A 352 1.29 -12.76 -6.37
N SER A 353 0.90 -14.02 -6.28
CA SER A 353 1.86 -15.12 -6.19
C SER A 353 2.72 -15.19 -7.45
N ASN A 354 3.88 -15.85 -7.41
CA ASN A 354 4.75 -15.96 -8.59
C ASN A 354 4.04 -16.72 -9.72
N PHE A 355 3.24 -17.74 -9.39
CA PHE A 355 2.41 -18.46 -10.35
C PHE A 355 1.41 -17.53 -11.06
N GLU A 356 0.64 -16.75 -10.30
CA GLU A 356 -0.33 -15.81 -10.88
C GLU A 356 0.37 -14.72 -11.70
N LEU A 357 1.50 -14.22 -11.22
CA LEU A 357 2.28 -13.21 -11.93
C LEU A 357 2.76 -13.77 -13.27
N VAL A 358 3.34 -14.97 -13.31
CA VAL A 358 3.73 -15.65 -14.56
C VAL A 358 2.54 -15.81 -15.49
N ALA A 359 1.40 -16.30 -14.99
CA ALA A 359 0.19 -16.47 -15.79
C ALA A 359 -0.32 -15.15 -16.39
N GLU A 360 -0.23 -14.04 -15.65
CA GLU A 360 -0.58 -12.71 -16.12
C GLU A 360 0.41 -12.16 -17.15
N LEU A 361 1.72 -12.32 -16.92
CA LEU A 361 2.75 -11.81 -17.82
C LEU A 361 2.83 -12.59 -19.14
N LYS A 362 2.44 -13.86 -19.14
CA LYS A 362 2.24 -14.63 -20.39
C LYS A 362 1.18 -13.99 -21.30
N LYS A 363 0.13 -13.41 -20.72
CA LYS A 363 -0.95 -12.74 -21.49
C LYS A 363 -0.48 -11.46 -22.19
N LEU A 364 0.63 -10.87 -21.74
CA LEU A 364 1.22 -9.71 -22.44
C LEU A 364 1.82 -10.09 -23.80
N ASN A 365 2.15 -11.36 -24.04
CA ASN A 365 2.60 -11.86 -25.34
C ASN A 365 3.72 -11.01 -25.99
N GLY A 366 4.71 -10.60 -25.21
CA GLY A 366 5.84 -9.76 -25.64
C GLY A 366 5.62 -8.25 -25.51
N ALA A 367 4.39 -7.79 -25.22
CA ALA A 367 4.10 -6.38 -24.96
C ALA A 367 4.66 -5.91 -23.61
N ASN A 368 5.04 -4.64 -23.53
CA ASN A 368 5.45 -4.02 -22.28
C ASN A 368 4.24 -3.49 -21.49
N MET A 369 4.40 -3.32 -20.18
CA MET A 369 3.39 -2.72 -19.32
C MET A 369 4.02 -1.67 -18.41
N LEU A 370 3.56 -0.43 -18.51
CA LEU A 370 3.97 0.71 -17.69
C LEU A 370 3.00 1.87 -17.89
N GLU A 371 3.01 2.84 -16.97
CA GLU A 371 2.30 4.11 -17.17
C GLU A 371 2.97 4.91 -18.30
N THR A 372 2.17 5.42 -19.22
CA THR A 372 2.65 6.24 -20.34
C THR A 372 1.51 7.11 -20.87
N VAL A 373 1.59 8.40 -20.54
CA VAL A 373 0.56 9.40 -20.81
C VAL A 373 1.15 10.66 -21.44
N LYS A 374 0.32 11.46 -22.10
CA LYS A 374 0.75 12.74 -22.66
C LYS A 374 1.11 13.72 -21.54
N PRO A 375 2.23 14.45 -21.66
CA PRO A 375 2.70 15.34 -20.60
C PRO A 375 1.83 16.59 -20.48
N SER A 376 1.43 16.91 -19.24
CA SER A 376 0.83 18.20 -18.90
C SER A 376 1.85 19.34 -19.06
N SER A 377 1.37 20.60 -19.14
CA SER A 377 2.25 21.77 -19.23
C SER A 377 3.28 21.82 -18.09
N VAL A 378 2.86 21.49 -16.88
CA VAL A 378 3.73 21.45 -15.69
C VAL A 378 4.80 20.36 -15.81
N LYS A 379 4.44 19.15 -16.29
CA LYS A 379 5.40 18.06 -16.47
C LYS A 379 6.39 18.35 -17.61
N LYS A 380 6.00 19.11 -18.64
CA LYS A 380 6.90 19.55 -19.72
C LYS A 380 8.06 20.41 -19.20
N GLU A 381 7.85 21.20 -18.16
CA GLU A 381 8.94 22.01 -17.59
C GLU A 381 10.12 21.17 -17.08
N ARG A 382 9.87 19.92 -16.68
CA ARG A 382 10.90 19.01 -16.15
C ARG A 382 11.94 18.60 -17.20
N PHE A 383 11.57 18.60 -18.48
CA PHE A 383 12.44 18.16 -19.57
C PHE A 383 12.68 19.23 -20.64
N ASN A 384 11.94 20.35 -20.61
CA ASN A 384 12.21 21.52 -21.46
C ASN A 384 13.36 22.38 -20.94
N PHE A 385 13.75 22.23 -19.68
CA PHE A 385 14.82 23.02 -19.06
C PHE A 385 15.89 22.12 -18.46
N ARG A 386 17.12 22.62 -18.44
CA ARG A 386 18.26 21.96 -17.80
C ARG A 386 18.09 21.98 -16.28
N HIS A 387 18.44 20.88 -15.63
CA HIS A 387 18.43 20.72 -14.18
C HIS A 387 19.79 20.21 -13.72
N GLU A 388 20.34 20.85 -12.70
CA GLU A 388 21.70 20.59 -12.23
C GLU A 388 21.71 20.39 -10.71
N VAL A 389 22.56 19.47 -10.26
CA VAL A 389 22.94 19.34 -8.84
C VAL A 389 24.06 20.36 -8.62
N LYS A 390 23.82 21.38 -7.78
CA LYS A 390 24.78 22.49 -7.64
C LYS A 390 25.93 22.13 -6.71
N ASN A 391 25.62 21.36 -5.66
CA ASN A 391 26.58 20.91 -4.67
C ASN A 391 26.38 19.42 -4.35
N ASP A 392 27.43 18.76 -3.86
CA ASP A 392 27.38 17.35 -3.43
C ASP A 392 26.38 17.09 -2.29
N TYR A 393 25.97 18.16 -1.57
CA TYR A 393 24.97 18.09 -0.50
C TYR A 393 23.52 18.27 -0.97
N ASP A 394 23.32 18.63 -2.25
CA ASP A 394 21.97 18.83 -2.76
C ASP A 394 21.26 17.48 -2.88
N TYR A 395 20.12 17.36 -2.21
CA TYR A 395 19.33 16.14 -2.22
C TYR A 395 18.56 15.94 -3.54
N MET A 396 18.48 16.97 -4.40
CA MET A 396 17.79 16.96 -5.68
C MET A 396 18.31 18.03 -6.64
N PRO A 397 18.21 17.84 -7.96
CA PRO A 397 18.63 18.83 -8.93
C PRO A 397 17.67 20.04 -8.97
N SER A 398 18.22 21.22 -9.23
CA SER A 398 17.48 22.46 -9.36
C SER A 398 17.36 22.89 -10.83
N LYS A 399 16.22 23.45 -11.20
CA LYS A 399 16.01 24.05 -12.53
C LYS A 399 17.01 25.17 -12.77
N VAL A 400 17.66 25.12 -13.91
CA VAL A 400 18.45 26.20 -14.49
C VAL A 400 17.60 26.80 -15.61
N ASN A 401 17.57 28.13 -15.74
CA ASN A 401 16.80 28.82 -16.78
C ASN A 401 17.48 28.74 -18.16
N VAL A 402 17.91 27.54 -18.53
CA VAL A 402 18.49 27.19 -19.83
C VAL A 402 17.54 26.20 -20.48
N SER A 403 16.96 26.59 -21.62
CA SER A 403 16.11 25.70 -22.41
C SER A 403 16.95 24.57 -22.99
N LYS A 404 16.40 23.36 -23.00
CA LYS A 404 16.98 22.22 -23.70
C LYS A 404 16.55 22.22 -25.16
N ASP A 405 17.39 21.66 -26.01
CA ASP A 405 17.00 21.28 -27.37
C ASP A 405 15.91 20.19 -27.33
N PRO A 406 15.08 20.08 -28.38
CA PRO A 406 14.16 18.96 -28.52
C PRO A 406 14.85 17.60 -28.37
N PRO A 407 14.14 16.56 -27.89
CA PRO A 407 14.73 15.23 -27.79
C PRO A 407 15.21 14.74 -29.18
N PRO A 408 16.32 13.99 -29.24
CA PRO A 408 16.93 13.56 -30.49
C PRO A 408 15.97 12.66 -31.29
N HIS A 409 16.23 12.50 -32.59
CA HIS A 409 15.47 11.61 -33.49
C HIS A 409 13.96 11.90 -33.57
N ASN A 410 13.55 13.15 -33.32
CA ASN A 410 12.14 13.56 -33.37
C ASN A 410 11.24 12.71 -32.45
N ILE A 411 11.78 12.35 -31.28
CA ILE A 411 11.06 11.59 -30.25
C ILE A 411 9.92 12.43 -29.70
N GLU A 412 8.72 11.86 -29.64
CA GLU A 412 7.59 12.47 -28.96
C GLU A 412 7.63 12.08 -27.48
N MET A 413 7.57 13.06 -26.59
CA MET A 413 7.71 12.86 -25.15
C MET A 413 6.41 12.36 -24.51
N PHE A 414 6.53 11.34 -23.67
CA PHE A 414 5.49 10.84 -22.77
C PHE A 414 6.01 10.84 -21.34
N VAL A 415 5.10 10.83 -20.36
CA VAL A 415 5.42 10.76 -18.93
C VAL A 415 4.69 9.60 -18.28
N GLY A 416 5.22 9.12 -17.16
CA GLY A 416 4.64 8.05 -16.38
C GLY A 416 5.35 7.92 -15.04
N SER A 417 5.48 6.70 -14.54
CA SER A 417 6.20 6.39 -13.32
C SER A 417 7.57 5.78 -13.58
N ALA A 418 8.37 5.67 -12.52
CA ALA A 418 9.63 4.95 -12.56
C ALA A 418 9.46 3.42 -12.68
N TYR A 419 8.25 2.88 -12.49
CA TYR A 419 7.99 1.44 -12.37
C TYR A 419 7.51 0.84 -13.69
N PHE A 420 8.03 -0.35 -14.00
CA PHE A 420 7.77 -1.01 -15.27
C PHE A 420 7.73 -2.53 -15.17
N VAL A 421 7.12 -3.14 -16.18
CA VAL A 421 7.35 -4.53 -16.58
C VAL A 421 7.70 -4.53 -18.07
N LEU A 422 8.95 -4.89 -18.37
CA LEU A 422 9.52 -4.76 -19.73
C LEU A 422 9.95 -6.12 -20.26
N SER A 423 9.66 -6.40 -21.52
CA SER A 423 10.11 -7.62 -22.18
C SER A 423 11.63 -7.62 -22.34
N ARG A 424 12.22 -8.82 -22.38
CA ARG A 424 13.67 -8.97 -22.59
C ARG A 424 14.15 -8.31 -23.89
N LEU A 425 13.37 -8.43 -24.96
CA LEU A 425 13.68 -7.82 -26.25
C LEU A 425 13.65 -6.29 -26.20
N PHE A 426 12.73 -5.70 -25.43
CA PHE A 426 12.71 -4.26 -25.24
C PHE A 426 13.97 -3.79 -24.47
N ILE A 427 14.43 -4.58 -23.50
CA ILE A 427 15.67 -4.28 -22.77
C ILE A 427 16.90 -4.40 -23.68
N ASP A 428 16.96 -5.39 -24.57
CA ASP A 428 17.99 -5.45 -25.63
C ASP A 428 18.02 -4.14 -26.44
N TYR A 429 16.84 -3.68 -26.89
CA TYR A 429 16.72 -2.40 -27.60
C TYR A 429 17.23 -1.21 -26.76
N VAL A 430 16.84 -1.10 -25.49
CA VAL A 430 17.26 0.00 -24.60
C VAL A 430 18.78 0.03 -24.44
N LEU A 431 19.42 -1.13 -24.30
CA LEU A 431 20.86 -1.23 -24.05
C LEU A 431 21.71 -1.10 -25.32
N GLU A 432 21.19 -1.46 -26.49
CA GLU A 432 21.96 -1.55 -27.72
C GLU A 432 21.70 -0.39 -28.69
N SER A 433 20.44 0.05 -28.81
CA SER A 433 20.01 1.05 -29.79
C SER A 433 20.71 2.40 -29.61
N SER A 434 21.18 2.97 -30.71
CA SER A 434 21.71 4.33 -30.73
C SER A 434 20.63 5.35 -30.33
N VAL A 435 19.38 5.14 -30.75
CA VAL A 435 18.25 6.03 -30.42
C VAL A 435 18.04 6.07 -28.91
N ALA A 436 18.00 4.91 -28.25
CA ALA A 436 17.84 4.82 -26.80
C ALA A 436 19.03 5.46 -26.06
N LYS A 437 20.26 5.23 -26.53
CA LYS A 437 21.49 5.82 -25.96
C LYS A 437 21.52 7.35 -26.09
N TYR A 438 21.16 7.90 -27.25
CA TYR A 438 21.08 9.35 -27.45
C TYR A 438 19.98 9.96 -26.58
N PHE A 439 18.83 9.31 -26.47
CA PHE A 439 17.76 9.78 -25.60
C PHE A 439 18.14 9.72 -24.11
N PHE A 440 18.84 8.67 -23.69
CA PHE A 440 19.39 8.57 -22.34
C PHE A 440 20.39 9.69 -22.06
N ALA A 441 21.30 9.96 -22.98
CA ALA A 441 22.26 11.05 -22.87
C ALA A 441 21.57 12.42 -22.78
N TRP A 442 20.54 12.65 -23.60
CA TRP A 442 19.73 13.86 -23.56
C TRP A 442 18.95 14.02 -22.23
N SER A 443 18.58 12.91 -21.58
CA SER A 443 17.82 12.91 -20.32
C SER A 443 18.68 13.16 -19.08
N LYS A 444 20.01 13.23 -19.19
CA LYS A 444 20.93 13.31 -18.03
C LYS A 444 20.71 14.53 -17.13
N ASP A 445 20.31 15.64 -17.72
CA ASP A 445 20.11 16.93 -17.06
C ASP A 445 18.64 17.38 -17.13
N THR A 446 17.71 16.43 -17.16
CA THR A 446 16.27 16.67 -16.92
C THR A 446 15.92 16.37 -15.46
N PHE A 447 14.72 16.79 -15.04
CA PHE A 447 14.19 16.50 -13.70
C PHE A 447 13.32 15.24 -13.71
N SER A 448 13.60 14.30 -12.82
CA SER A 448 12.94 12.98 -12.75
C SER A 448 12.90 12.25 -14.12
N PRO A 449 14.06 11.95 -14.73
CA PRO A 449 14.13 11.21 -15.99
C PRO A 449 13.51 9.81 -15.92
N ASP A 450 13.50 9.19 -14.75
CA ASP A 450 12.78 7.95 -14.48
C ASP A 450 11.27 8.04 -14.76
N GLU A 451 10.66 9.23 -14.65
CA GLU A 451 9.22 9.47 -14.93
C GLU A 451 8.93 9.84 -16.40
N HIS A 452 9.90 9.81 -17.30
CA HIS A 452 9.63 10.03 -18.74
C HIS A 452 10.44 9.14 -19.68
N PHE A 453 11.60 8.64 -19.26
CA PHE A 453 12.46 7.82 -20.11
C PHE A 453 11.75 6.55 -20.59
N TRP A 454 11.23 5.75 -19.65
CA TRP A 454 10.53 4.51 -19.96
C TRP A 454 9.23 4.75 -20.73
N ALA A 455 8.42 5.69 -20.23
CA ALA A 455 7.14 6.06 -20.80
C ALA A 455 7.26 6.56 -22.25
N THR A 456 8.36 7.24 -22.57
CA THR A 456 8.67 7.73 -23.91
C THR A 456 9.20 6.61 -24.82
N LEU A 457 10.18 5.83 -24.35
CA LEU A 457 10.80 4.79 -25.20
C LEU A 457 9.80 3.73 -25.64
N VAL A 458 8.87 3.31 -24.77
CA VAL A 458 7.87 2.30 -25.12
C VAL A 458 6.90 2.76 -26.22
N ARG A 459 6.79 4.08 -26.44
CA ARG A 459 5.94 4.69 -27.46
C ARG A 459 6.70 4.98 -28.76
N ILE A 460 7.97 4.61 -28.91
CA ILE A 460 8.70 4.79 -30.18
C ILE A 460 8.24 3.73 -31.19
N PRO A 461 7.82 4.12 -32.42
CA PRO A 461 7.37 3.15 -33.41
C PRO A 461 8.44 2.10 -33.74
N GLY A 462 8.03 0.84 -33.74
CA GLY A 462 8.86 -0.32 -34.09
C GLY A 462 9.73 -0.86 -32.95
N VAL A 463 9.62 -0.34 -31.73
CA VAL A 463 10.33 -0.94 -30.58
C VAL A 463 9.67 -2.25 -30.14
N PRO A 464 10.44 -3.22 -29.60
CA PRO A 464 9.85 -4.49 -29.15
C PRO A 464 8.82 -4.28 -28.04
N GLY A 465 7.62 -4.84 -28.23
CA GLY A 465 6.52 -4.70 -27.27
C GLY A 465 6.00 -3.27 -27.13
N GLU A 466 6.08 -2.46 -28.19
CA GLU A 466 5.60 -1.09 -28.21
C GLU A 466 4.17 -0.94 -27.70
N ILE A 467 3.89 0.22 -27.12
CA ILE A 467 2.53 0.72 -26.95
C ILE A 467 2.39 1.85 -27.99
N PRO A 468 1.61 1.69 -29.07
CA PRO A 468 1.57 2.67 -30.16
C PRO A 468 1.22 4.08 -29.68
N ARG A 469 1.81 5.12 -30.30
CA ARG A 469 1.51 6.53 -29.99
C ARG A 469 0.05 6.92 -30.25
N SER A 470 -0.59 6.22 -31.18
CA SER A 470 -2.00 6.39 -31.54
C SER A 470 -2.95 5.80 -30.51
N GLU A 471 -2.50 4.88 -29.67
CA GLU A 471 -3.31 4.31 -28.60
C GLU A 471 -3.54 5.32 -27.48
N ALA A 472 -4.59 5.07 -26.70
CA ALA A 472 -4.89 5.89 -25.54
C ALA A 472 -3.73 5.90 -24.52
N ASP A 473 -3.71 6.96 -23.73
CA ASP A 473 -2.85 7.07 -22.56
C ASP A 473 -3.10 5.88 -21.63
N VAL A 474 -2.02 5.30 -21.09
CA VAL A 474 -2.08 4.23 -20.07
C VAL A 474 -1.80 4.90 -18.73
N THR A 475 -2.85 5.11 -17.93
CA THR A 475 -2.73 5.72 -16.60
C THR A 475 -2.13 4.76 -15.58
N ASP A 476 -1.77 5.26 -14.39
CA ASP A 476 -1.35 4.46 -13.25
C ASP A 476 -2.39 3.40 -12.82
N LEU A 477 -3.68 3.71 -12.92
CA LEU A 477 -4.75 2.75 -12.63
C LEU A 477 -4.92 1.67 -13.70
N GLN A 478 -4.59 1.98 -14.95
CA GLN A 478 -4.60 1.01 -16.05
C GLN A 478 -3.32 0.19 -16.11
N SER A 479 -2.18 0.80 -15.76
CA SER A 479 -0.90 0.13 -15.62
C SER A 479 -0.96 -0.83 -14.44
N LYS A 480 -0.87 -2.13 -14.71
CA LYS A 480 -0.89 -3.14 -13.63
C LYS A 480 0.40 -3.18 -12.81
N THR A 481 1.41 -2.40 -13.18
CA THR A 481 2.77 -2.47 -12.60
C THR A 481 2.81 -2.12 -11.12
N ARG A 482 2.16 -1.01 -10.73
CA ARG A 482 2.23 -0.51 -9.38
C ARG A 482 0.94 0.17 -8.96
N LEU A 483 0.35 -0.33 -7.88
CA LEU A 483 -0.71 0.37 -7.17
C LEU A 483 -0.08 1.37 -6.20
N VAL A 484 -0.40 2.65 -6.38
CA VAL A 484 0.00 3.74 -5.49
C VAL A 484 -1.22 4.58 -5.16
N LYS A 485 -1.46 4.83 -3.87
CA LYS A 485 -2.51 5.76 -3.45
C LYS A 485 -1.93 7.11 -3.09
N TRP A 486 -2.50 8.14 -3.71
CA TRP A 486 -2.22 9.55 -3.50
C TRP A 486 -3.34 10.15 -2.67
N ASN A 487 -3.00 10.80 -1.56
CA ASN A 487 -3.98 11.30 -0.59
C ASN A 487 -5.05 12.23 -1.19
N TYR A 488 -4.68 13.02 -2.21
CA TYR A 488 -5.58 13.96 -2.89
C TYR A 488 -6.51 13.29 -3.93
N LEU A 489 -6.38 11.99 -4.17
CA LEU A 489 -7.26 11.20 -5.05
C LEU A 489 -8.08 10.15 -4.28
N GLU A 490 -7.85 10.03 -2.98
CA GLU A 490 -8.65 9.16 -2.10
C GLU A 490 -10.11 9.62 -2.06
N GLU A 491 -11.02 8.68 -1.83
CA GLU A 491 -12.48 8.82 -1.94
C GLU A 491 -13.02 9.08 -3.35
N GLY A 492 -12.18 9.60 -4.26
CA GLY A 492 -12.50 9.78 -5.67
C GLY A 492 -12.18 8.55 -6.54
N LEU A 493 -10.93 8.08 -6.48
CA LEU A 493 -10.45 6.96 -7.33
C LEU A 493 -10.30 5.64 -6.57
N TYR A 494 -10.04 5.70 -5.28
CA TYR A 494 -9.87 4.56 -4.40
C TYR A 494 -10.28 4.90 -2.96
N PRO A 495 -10.55 3.90 -2.11
CA PRO A 495 -10.92 4.12 -0.71
C PRO A 495 -9.89 4.95 0.06
N PRO A 496 -10.21 5.53 1.23
CA PRO A 496 -9.23 6.18 2.11
C PRO A 496 -8.08 5.27 2.52
N CYS A 497 -6.87 5.82 2.73
CA CYS A 497 -5.74 5.09 3.31
C CYS A 497 -6.06 4.69 4.76
N THR A 498 -5.75 3.44 5.11
CA THR A 498 -5.96 2.94 6.47
C THR A 498 -4.68 2.98 7.31
N GLY A 499 -3.52 3.17 6.69
CA GLY A 499 -2.23 3.40 7.35
C GLY A 499 -1.95 4.88 7.57
N GLU A 500 -0.87 5.39 6.97
CA GLU A 500 -0.40 6.78 7.11
C GLU A 500 0.03 7.37 5.76
N HIS A 501 0.21 8.69 5.66
CA HIS A 501 0.71 9.34 4.45
C HIS A 501 2.09 9.94 4.64
N ILE A 502 3.02 9.63 3.72
CA ILE A 502 4.32 10.30 3.64
C ILE A 502 4.49 10.86 2.23
N ARG A 503 4.70 12.19 2.13
CA ARG A 503 4.83 12.92 0.86
C ARG A 503 3.64 12.64 -0.08
N SER A 504 2.43 12.73 0.45
CA SER A 504 1.16 12.44 -0.25
C SER A 504 0.93 10.99 -0.69
N VAL A 505 1.85 10.06 -0.43
CA VAL A 505 1.68 8.64 -0.76
C VAL A 505 1.23 7.87 0.49
N CYS A 506 0.21 7.02 0.35
CA CYS A 506 -0.25 6.11 1.39
C CYS A 506 0.79 5.02 1.66
N ILE A 507 1.13 4.84 2.93
CA ILE A 507 1.70 3.62 3.48
C ILE A 507 0.51 2.81 3.98
N TYR A 508 0.27 1.66 3.36
CA TYR A 508 -0.97 0.90 3.53
C TYR A 508 -1.12 0.33 4.96
N GLY A 509 -2.37 0.16 5.39
CA GLY A 509 -2.72 -0.52 6.65
C GLY A 509 -3.46 -1.85 6.45
N ALA A 510 -3.54 -2.68 7.49
CA ALA A 510 -4.05 -4.05 7.44
C ALA A 510 -5.50 -4.15 6.94
N ALA A 511 -6.32 -3.12 7.17
CA ALA A 511 -7.71 -3.08 6.72
C ALA A 511 -7.85 -3.02 5.18
N GLU A 512 -6.77 -2.70 4.45
CA GLU A 512 -6.74 -2.68 2.99
C GLU A 512 -6.33 -4.01 2.36
N LEU A 513 -5.94 -5.03 3.13
CA LEU A 513 -5.39 -6.30 2.62
C LEU A 513 -6.23 -6.92 1.49
N ARG A 514 -7.54 -7.09 1.72
CA ARG A 514 -8.45 -7.66 0.72
C ARG A 514 -8.58 -6.79 -0.52
N TRP A 515 -8.63 -5.48 -0.33
CA TRP A 515 -8.75 -4.54 -1.43
C TRP A 515 -7.49 -4.58 -2.30
N LEU A 516 -6.31 -4.53 -1.68
CA LEU A 516 -5.01 -4.63 -2.35
C LEU A 516 -4.91 -5.88 -3.23
N ILE A 517 -5.21 -7.06 -2.68
CA ILE A 517 -5.16 -8.33 -3.42
C ILE A 517 -6.18 -8.31 -4.57
N LYS A 518 -7.40 -7.82 -4.36
CA LYS A 518 -8.47 -7.85 -5.37
C LYS A 518 -8.40 -6.74 -6.41
N TYR A 519 -7.62 -5.67 -6.20
CA TYR A 519 -7.71 -4.47 -7.03
C TYR A 519 -7.28 -4.69 -8.49
N GLY A 520 -6.22 -5.49 -8.72
CA GLY A 520 -5.83 -5.91 -10.07
C GLY A 520 -4.36 -5.75 -10.40
N HIS A 521 -3.64 -4.90 -9.67
CA HIS A 521 -2.20 -4.65 -9.86
C HIS A 521 -1.34 -5.83 -9.39
N TRP A 522 -0.11 -5.88 -9.88
CA TRP A 522 0.86 -6.92 -9.57
C TRP A 522 1.70 -6.61 -8.33
N PHE A 523 1.95 -5.33 -8.06
CA PHE A 523 2.66 -4.86 -6.88
C PHE A 523 2.04 -3.57 -6.35
N ALA A 524 2.37 -3.19 -5.12
CA ALA A 524 1.92 -1.95 -4.51
C ALA A 524 3.06 -1.19 -3.79
N ASN A 525 2.87 0.12 -3.62
CA ASN A 525 3.77 1.05 -2.92
C ASN A 525 2.91 2.01 -2.06
N LYS A 526 3.10 2.15 -0.75
CA LYS A 526 4.26 1.71 0.08
C LYS A 526 3.87 0.81 1.24
N PHE A 527 4.83 0.01 1.69
CA PHE A 527 4.75 -0.77 2.92
C PHE A 527 5.86 -0.37 3.90
N ASP A 528 5.52 -0.31 5.18
CA ASP A 528 6.46 -0.03 6.27
C ASP A 528 5.99 -0.77 7.53
N SER A 529 6.84 -1.62 8.08
CA SER A 529 6.52 -2.40 9.28
C SER A 529 6.33 -1.52 10.51
N LYS A 530 6.89 -0.30 10.53
CA LYS A 530 6.66 0.69 11.60
C LYS A 530 5.27 1.33 11.52
N VAL A 531 4.63 1.31 10.35
CA VAL A 531 3.26 1.80 10.17
C VAL A 531 2.24 0.69 10.41
N ASP A 532 2.41 -0.46 9.77
CA ASP A 532 1.54 -1.62 9.97
C ASP A 532 2.26 -2.94 9.64
N PRO A 533 2.79 -3.65 10.67
CA PRO A 533 3.48 -4.92 10.46
C PRO A 533 2.50 -6.07 10.16
N ILE A 534 1.23 -5.93 10.54
CA ILE A 534 0.20 -6.96 10.31
C ILE A 534 -0.12 -7.05 8.83
N LEU A 535 -0.21 -5.91 8.13
CA LEU A 535 -0.43 -5.91 6.68
C LEU A 535 0.66 -6.69 5.94
N ILE A 536 1.93 -6.41 6.24
CA ILE A 536 3.08 -7.05 5.57
C ILE A 536 3.04 -8.57 5.81
N LYS A 537 2.91 -8.98 7.07
CA LYS A 537 2.80 -10.41 7.44
C LYS A 537 1.66 -11.08 6.67
N CYS A 538 0.46 -10.52 6.73
CA CYS A 538 -0.73 -11.15 6.18
C CYS A 538 -0.79 -11.12 4.66
N LEU A 539 -0.19 -10.12 4.01
CA LEU A 539 -0.03 -10.11 2.57
C LEU A 539 0.90 -11.25 2.14
N ILE A 540 2.08 -11.38 2.74
CA ILE A 540 3.03 -12.45 2.41
C ILE A 540 2.40 -13.83 2.67
N GLU A 541 1.79 -14.05 3.84
CA GLU A 541 1.11 -15.31 4.18
C GLU A 541 0.04 -15.69 3.15
N LYS A 542 -0.79 -14.74 2.72
CA LYS A 542 -1.82 -14.98 1.71
C LYS A 542 -1.27 -15.31 0.33
N LEU A 543 -0.19 -14.65 -0.09
CA LEU A 543 0.44 -14.97 -1.38
C LEU A 543 1.11 -16.34 -1.36
N GLU A 544 1.65 -16.78 -0.23
CA GLU A 544 2.20 -18.12 -0.08
C GLU A 544 1.14 -19.21 -0.09
N ASP A 545 -0.01 -18.96 0.55
CA ASP A 545 -1.17 -19.86 0.46
C ASP A 545 -1.63 -20.01 -0.99
N GLN A 546 -1.79 -18.89 -1.70
CA GLN A 546 -2.16 -18.89 -3.13
C GLN A 546 -1.13 -19.62 -3.99
N GLN A 547 0.17 -19.36 -3.77
CA GLN A 547 1.24 -20.02 -4.49
C GLN A 547 1.18 -21.55 -4.30
N ARG A 548 0.94 -22.04 -3.09
CA ARG A 548 0.78 -23.48 -2.80
C ARG A 548 -0.45 -24.06 -3.47
N GLU A 549 -1.59 -23.39 -3.35
CA GLU A 549 -2.86 -23.83 -3.94
C GLU A 549 -2.76 -23.97 -5.47
N TRP A 550 -2.23 -22.95 -6.15
CA TRP A 550 -2.07 -22.98 -7.60
C TRP A 550 -1.09 -24.06 -8.07
N ASN A 551 -0.01 -24.29 -7.32
CA ASN A 551 0.95 -25.35 -7.64
C ASN A 551 0.34 -26.75 -7.51
N ILE A 552 -0.50 -26.99 -6.48
CA ILE A 552 -1.23 -28.25 -6.31
C ILE A 552 -2.19 -28.46 -7.49
N LEU A 553 -3.03 -27.46 -7.78
CA LEU A 553 -4.02 -27.54 -8.87
C LEU A 553 -3.37 -27.75 -10.25
N SER A 554 -2.23 -27.09 -10.52
CA SER A 554 -1.46 -27.26 -11.75
C SER A 554 -0.89 -28.67 -11.88
N SER A 555 -0.38 -29.23 -10.76
CA SER A 555 0.15 -30.60 -10.71
C SER A 555 -0.95 -31.65 -10.95
N ASP A 556 -2.12 -31.46 -10.36
CA ASP A 556 -3.28 -32.34 -10.56
C ASP A 556 -3.79 -32.29 -12.00
N ALA A 557 -3.88 -31.10 -12.60
CA ALA A 557 -4.26 -30.95 -14.01
C ALA A 557 -3.27 -31.64 -14.95
N ALA A 558 -1.96 -31.56 -14.66
CA ALA A 558 -0.94 -32.28 -15.41
C ALA A 558 -1.08 -33.81 -15.25
N PHE A 559 -1.43 -34.31 -14.06
CA PHE A 559 -1.68 -35.73 -13.81
C PHE A 559 -2.90 -36.24 -14.58
N VAL A 560 -4.02 -35.51 -14.56
CA VAL A 560 -5.24 -35.87 -15.30
C VAL A 560 -4.97 -35.91 -16.82
N ASN A 561 -4.25 -34.92 -17.35
CA ASN A 561 -3.91 -34.89 -18.78
C ASN A 561 -2.97 -36.01 -19.22
N ARG A 562 -2.07 -36.49 -18.34
CA ARG A 562 -1.23 -37.67 -18.63
C ARG A 562 -2.03 -38.97 -18.67
N ASN A 563 -3.04 -39.11 -17.80
CA ASN A 563 -3.87 -40.30 -17.76
C ASN A 563 -4.91 -40.34 -18.89
N SER A 564 -5.33 -39.19 -19.44
CA SER A 564 -6.23 -39.13 -20.59
C SER A 564 -5.54 -39.31 -21.95
N THR A 565 -4.21 -39.23 -22.00
CA THR A 565 -3.41 -39.37 -23.23
C THR A 565 -2.73 -40.73 -23.38
N GLN A 566 -2.91 -41.67 -22.44
CA GLN A 566 -2.53 -43.06 -22.65
C GLN A 566 -3.61 -43.78 -23.47
N PRO A 567 -3.28 -44.36 -24.64
CA PRO A 567 -4.20 -45.27 -25.32
C PRO A 567 -4.42 -46.48 -24.42
N SER A 568 -5.68 -46.82 -24.16
CA SER A 568 -6.03 -48.12 -23.57
C SER A 568 -5.49 -49.25 -24.45
N PRO A 569 -4.94 -50.32 -23.84
CA PRO A 569 -4.22 -51.40 -24.56
C PRO A 569 -5.08 -52.15 -25.57
#